data_AF-A0A1H3K005-F1
#
_entry.id   AF-A0A1H3K005-F1
#
_cell.length_a   1.000
_cell.length_b   1.000
_cell.length_c   1.000
_cell.angle_alpha   90.00
_cell.angle_beta   90.00
_cell.angle_gamma   90.00
#
_symmetry.space_group_name_H-M   'P 1'
#
loop_
_entity.id
_entity.type
_entity.pdbx_description
1 polymer ?
#
loop_
_entity_poly.entity_id
_entity_poly.type
_entity_poly.pdbx_seq_one_letter_code
_entity_poly.pdbx_strand_id
1 'polypeptide(L)'
;MIAPPALTIVLIALAGAAGAETRCMTPPYVPEGEKGHEIAAMISAIDPLREGFPDLFMAFDTVGPEVCLVDGAVEVRGYLDSESGRIVISADTERDGRVVILLHEMRHLLQRERGYCPSNEVSMEEAARAVLAYEADAMASTTAAAWELHAMGMPGPWNWLSVEWTRYSDIADAYAKVRTGGDQRVAMEAAFAAWYGSDWRVHRYWRASSMDYLDREEAGHLLRSYDSLPEDHFANLCTMPDGSAYTCDVPPPPDR
;
A
#
# COMPACT_ATOMS: atom_id res chain seq x y z
N MET A 1 14.81 44.08 -54.11
CA MET A 1 14.37 44.01 -52.69
C MET A 1 15.45 43.28 -51.91
N ILE A 2 15.67 43.72 -50.68
CA ILE A 2 16.86 43.59 -49.83
C ILE A 2 17.09 42.15 -49.36
N ALA A 3 18.36 41.75 -49.21
CA ALA A 3 18.84 40.63 -48.39
C ALA A 3 19.64 41.20 -47.20
N PRO A 4 20.09 40.43 -46.18
CA PRO A 4 19.49 39.41 -45.29
C PRO A 4 19.50 39.93 -43.80
N PRO A 5 19.36 39.10 -42.74
CA PRO A 5 20.57 38.48 -42.14
C PRO A 5 20.38 37.04 -41.62
N ALA A 6 21.53 36.38 -41.43
CA ALA A 6 21.70 35.14 -40.69
C ALA A 6 21.49 35.36 -39.17
N LEU A 7 21.05 34.32 -38.45
CA LEU A 7 21.38 34.15 -37.05
C LEU A 7 21.59 32.66 -36.72
N THR A 8 22.79 32.39 -36.24
CA THR A 8 23.30 31.12 -35.70
C THR A 8 23.00 31.05 -34.20
N ILE A 9 23.12 29.85 -33.62
CA ILE A 9 23.31 29.51 -32.18
C ILE A 9 21.94 29.42 -31.44
N VAL A 10 21.57 28.32 -30.77
CA VAL A 10 22.29 27.62 -29.69
C VAL A 10 21.90 26.13 -29.65
N LEU A 11 22.92 25.27 -29.64
CA LEU A 11 22.85 23.89 -29.19
C LEU A 11 23.11 23.92 -27.68
N ILE A 12 22.07 23.88 -26.84
CA ILE A 12 22.22 23.61 -25.40
C ILE A 12 21.08 22.68 -24.96
N ALA A 13 21.53 21.56 -24.42
CA ALA A 13 20.83 20.59 -23.62
C ALA A 13 19.65 19.88 -24.32
N LEU A 14 19.98 18.76 -24.95
CA LEU A 14 19.36 17.52 -24.49
C LEU A 14 19.58 17.46 -22.97
N ALA A 15 18.70 18.10 -22.20
CA ALA A 15 18.36 17.51 -20.93
C ALA A 15 17.78 16.16 -21.36
N GLY A 16 18.60 15.12 -21.26
CA GLY A 16 18.02 13.80 -21.15
C GLY A 16 16.96 13.97 -20.08
N ALA A 17 15.69 13.77 -20.44
CA ALA A 17 14.79 13.20 -19.48
C ALA A 17 15.56 11.97 -19.02
N ALA A 18 16.19 12.05 -17.84
CA ALA A 18 16.69 10.87 -17.18
C ALA A 18 15.46 9.98 -17.14
N GLY A 19 15.43 8.98 -18.04
CA GLY A 19 14.28 8.10 -18.14
C GLY A 19 14.11 7.53 -16.75
N ALA A 20 12.91 7.62 -16.20
CA ALA A 20 12.58 7.04 -14.90
C ALA A 20 13.14 5.62 -14.87
N GLU A 21 14.26 5.43 -14.17
CA GLU A 21 14.95 4.16 -14.18
C GLU A 21 14.14 3.24 -13.28
N THR A 22 13.56 2.21 -13.88
CA THR A 22 12.86 1.17 -13.14
C THR A 22 13.80 0.00 -12.98
N ARG A 23 14.08 -0.38 -11.74
CA ARG A 23 14.77 -1.64 -11.43
C ARG A 23 13.82 -2.54 -10.66
N CYS A 24 13.64 -3.73 -11.18
CA CYS A 24 12.83 -4.77 -10.57
C CYS A 24 13.68 -5.99 -10.19
N MET A 25 13.22 -6.74 -9.20
CA MET A 25 13.80 -8.01 -8.80
C MET A 25 12.70 -9.04 -8.56
N THR A 26 12.96 -10.26 -8.99
CA THR A 26 12.14 -11.44 -8.71
C THR A 26 12.88 -12.37 -7.72
N PRO A 27 12.19 -13.32 -7.08
CA PRO A 27 12.86 -14.35 -6.27
C PRO A 27 13.97 -15.07 -7.06
N PRO A 28 15.12 -15.39 -6.46
CA PRO A 28 15.43 -15.30 -5.03
C PRO A 28 15.97 -13.94 -4.56
N TYR A 29 15.65 -12.85 -5.27
CA TYR A 29 16.03 -11.47 -4.94
C TYR A 29 17.55 -11.29 -4.76
N VAL A 30 18.33 -11.84 -5.69
CA VAL A 30 19.78 -11.64 -5.74
C VAL A 30 20.09 -10.25 -6.28
N PRO A 31 20.76 -9.36 -5.51
CA PRO A 31 20.94 -7.98 -5.89
C PRO A 31 21.97 -7.80 -7.01
N GLU A 32 21.65 -6.94 -7.97
CA GLU A 32 22.59 -6.40 -8.95
C GLU A 32 22.37 -4.89 -9.09
N GLY A 33 23.45 -4.11 -9.18
CA GLY A 33 23.38 -2.65 -9.21
C GLY A 33 22.88 -2.03 -7.90
N GLU A 34 22.89 -0.71 -7.82
CA GLU A 34 22.55 0.03 -6.59
C GLU A 34 21.11 -0.24 -6.12
N LYS A 35 20.13 -0.02 -7.00
CA LYS A 35 18.71 -0.28 -6.69
C LYS A 35 18.42 -1.74 -6.36
N GLY A 36 19.16 -2.68 -6.93
CA GLY A 36 19.02 -4.09 -6.57
C GLY A 36 19.45 -4.35 -5.13
N HIS A 37 20.54 -3.74 -4.68
CA HIS A 37 20.96 -3.80 -3.28
C HIS A 37 19.95 -3.12 -2.34
N GLU A 38 19.31 -2.04 -2.78
CA GLU A 38 18.24 -1.39 -2.00
C GLU A 38 17.01 -2.29 -1.84
N ILE A 39 16.53 -2.93 -2.92
CA ILE A 39 15.43 -3.89 -2.85
C ILE A 39 15.77 -5.06 -1.92
N ALA A 40 16.95 -5.66 -2.09
CA ALA A 40 17.40 -6.74 -1.21
C ALA A 40 17.50 -6.29 0.26
N ALA A 41 17.93 -5.05 0.51
CA ALA A 41 18.00 -4.48 1.85
C ALA A 41 16.60 -4.26 2.47
N MET A 42 15.59 -3.87 1.69
CA MET A 42 14.21 -3.77 2.18
C MET A 42 13.64 -5.14 2.56
N ILE A 43 13.81 -6.13 1.70
CA ILE A 43 13.35 -7.51 1.95
C ILE A 43 14.07 -8.09 3.18
N SER A 44 15.37 -7.86 3.30
CA SER A 44 16.14 -8.28 4.47
C SER A 44 15.71 -7.56 5.75
N ALA A 45 15.24 -6.31 5.65
CA ALA A 45 14.82 -5.53 6.80
C ALA A 45 13.53 -6.04 7.44
N ILE A 46 12.66 -6.69 6.67
CA ILE A 46 11.41 -7.26 7.17
C ILE A 46 11.56 -8.74 7.58
N ASP A 47 12.63 -9.42 7.18
CA ASP A 47 12.88 -10.84 7.46
C ASP A 47 12.68 -11.25 8.94
N PRO A 48 13.08 -10.43 9.95
CA PRO A 48 12.83 -10.76 11.36
C PRO A 48 11.36 -10.94 11.73
N LEU A 49 10.43 -10.38 10.95
CA LEU A 49 8.99 -10.51 11.20
C LEU A 49 8.42 -11.88 10.84
N ARG A 50 9.16 -12.72 10.10
CA ARG A 50 8.65 -14.01 9.57
C ARG A 50 8.04 -14.92 10.63
N GLU A 51 8.61 -14.94 11.84
CA GLU A 51 8.12 -15.79 12.93
C GLU A 51 6.79 -15.28 13.50
N GLY A 52 6.62 -13.96 13.65
CA GLY A 52 5.43 -13.34 14.25
C GLY A 52 4.33 -12.97 13.22
N PHE A 53 4.67 -12.93 11.94
CA PHE A 53 3.80 -12.48 10.85
C PHE A 53 3.74 -13.51 9.71
N PRO A 54 3.56 -14.81 9.99
CA PRO A 54 3.70 -15.87 8.99
C PRO A 54 2.76 -15.69 7.78
N ASP A 55 1.54 -15.20 7.99
CA ASP A 55 0.56 -15.01 6.91
C ASP A 55 1.00 -13.94 5.91
N LEU A 56 1.64 -12.87 6.40
CA LEU A 56 2.15 -11.79 5.54
C LEU A 56 3.24 -12.31 4.60
N PHE A 57 4.09 -13.21 5.09
CA PHE A 57 5.14 -13.84 4.30
C PHE A 57 4.65 -15.00 3.46
N MET A 58 3.57 -15.69 3.86
CA MET A 58 2.99 -16.79 3.10
C MET A 58 2.65 -16.37 1.66
N ALA A 59 1.94 -15.26 1.47
CA ALA A 59 1.59 -14.76 0.14
C ALA A 59 2.83 -14.30 -0.63
N PHE A 60 3.75 -13.62 0.04
CA PHE A 60 4.99 -13.15 -0.58
C PHE A 60 5.87 -14.31 -1.08
N ASP A 61 6.04 -15.36 -0.28
CA ASP A 61 6.85 -16.52 -0.63
C ASP A 61 6.16 -17.43 -1.67
N THR A 62 4.82 -17.52 -1.63
CA THR A 62 4.04 -18.36 -2.55
C THR A 62 3.93 -17.73 -3.93
N VAL A 63 3.60 -16.43 -3.99
CA VAL A 63 3.47 -15.69 -5.25
C VAL A 63 4.85 -15.36 -5.82
N GLY A 64 5.80 -15.01 -4.94
CA GLY A 64 7.11 -14.56 -5.36
C GLY A 64 7.05 -13.28 -6.19
N PRO A 65 6.43 -12.19 -5.69
CA PRO A 65 6.14 -11.01 -6.50
C PRO A 65 7.42 -10.36 -7.01
N GLU A 66 7.33 -9.74 -8.19
CA GLU A 66 8.37 -8.80 -8.60
C GLU A 66 8.30 -7.54 -7.73
N VAL A 67 9.43 -7.11 -7.16
CA VAL A 67 9.55 -5.88 -6.38
C VAL A 67 10.35 -4.86 -7.17
N CYS A 68 9.78 -3.69 -7.41
CA CYS A 68 10.35 -2.65 -8.26
C CYS A 68 10.60 -1.34 -7.52
N LEU A 69 11.76 -0.73 -7.76
CA LEU A 69 12.05 0.67 -7.45
C LEU A 69 12.02 1.51 -8.73
N VAL A 70 11.21 2.56 -8.71
CA VAL A 70 10.99 3.45 -9.87
C VAL A 70 11.39 4.87 -9.51
N ASP A 71 12.24 5.50 -10.33
CA ASP A 71 12.58 6.91 -10.18
C ASP A 71 11.49 7.85 -10.69
N GLY A 72 11.51 9.07 -10.16
CA GLY A 72 10.68 10.16 -10.61
C GLY A 72 9.29 10.15 -9.98
N ALA A 73 8.50 11.15 -10.38
CA ALA A 73 7.18 11.39 -9.80
C ALA A 73 6.18 10.29 -10.19
N VAL A 74 6.13 9.23 -9.39
CA VAL A 74 4.94 8.39 -9.26
C VAL A 74 3.92 9.14 -8.40
N GLU A 75 2.64 9.11 -8.81
CA GLU A 75 1.56 9.83 -8.12
C GLU A 75 1.33 9.33 -6.67
N VAL A 76 1.79 8.12 -6.40
CA VAL A 76 1.72 7.42 -5.11
C VAL A 76 3.10 6.94 -4.68
N ARG A 77 3.31 6.72 -3.38
CA ARG A 77 4.61 6.27 -2.86
C ARG A 77 4.90 4.80 -3.16
N GLY A 78 3.86 4.01 -3.38
CA GLY A 78 3.90 2.65 -3.89
C GLY A 78 2.50 2.15 -4.24
N TYR A 79 2.44 1.01 -4.92
CA TYR A 79 1.21 0.28 -5.22
C TYR A 79 1.50 -1.19 -5.54
N LEU A 80 0.52 -2.05 -5.30
CA LEU A 80 0.41 -3.39 -5.87
C LEU A 80 -0.30 -3.31 -7.22
N ASP A 81 0.36 -3.76 -8.27
CA ASP A 81 -0.26 -3.99 -9.57
C ASP A 81 -1.19 -5.21 -9.49
N SER A 82 -2.49 -4.99 -9.63
CA SER A 82 -3.51 -6.01 -9.39
C SER A 82 -3.47 -7.16 -10.41
N GLU A 83 -3.04 -6.89 -11.65
CA GLU A 83 -2.96 -7.88 -12.72
C GLU A 83 -1.73 -8.78 -12.58
N SER A 84 -0.56 -8.19 -12.39
CA SER A 84 0.72 -8.90 -12.36
C SER A 84 1.15 -9.35 -10.96
N GLY A 85 0.63 -8.71 -9.91
CA GLY A 85 1.10 -8.90 -8.53
C GLY A 85 2.46 -8.29 -8.23
N ARG A 86 2.94 -7.41 -9.12
CA ARG A 86 4.16 -6.65 -8.91
C ARG A 86 3.93 -5.61 -7.81
N ILE A 87 4.88 -5.51 -6.90
CA ILE A 87 4.95 -4.43 -5.91
C ILE A 87 5.86 -3.34 -6.47
N VAL A 88 5.33 -2.14 -6.62
CA VAL A 88 6.06 -0.98 -7.15
C VAL A 88 6.22 0.06 -6.05
N ILE A 89 7.45 0.53 -5.81
CA ILE A 89 7.79 1.49 -4.76
C ILE A 89 8.57 2.66 -5.38
N SER A 90 8.22 3.87 -4.97
CA SER A 90 8.92 5.08 -5.38
C SER A 90 10.34 5.11 -4.79
N ALA A 91 11.34 5.31 -5.65
CA ALA A 91 12.72 5.57 -5.23
C ALA A 91 12.87 6.94 -4.54
N ASP A 92 11.91 7.85 -4.67
CA ASP A 92 11.96 9.15 -3.98
C ASP A 92 11.55 9.06 -2.50
N THR A 93 11.00 7.92 -2.06
CA THR A 93 10.70 7.69 -0.64
C THR A 93 11.97 7.33 0.11
N GLU A 94 12.14 7.83 1.34
CA GLU A 94 13.27 7.45 2.21
C GLU A 94 13.25 5.93 2.49
N ARG A 95 14.44 5.33 2.69
CA ARG A 95 14.63 3.90 2.93
C ARG A 95 13.62 3.29 3.92
N ASP A 96 13.45 3.90 5.09
CA ASP A 96 12.52 3.39 6.11
C ASP A 96 11.07 3.49 5.67
N GLY A 97 10.70 4.56 4.97
CA GLY A 97 9.38 4.69 4.35
C GLY A 97 9.12 3.65 3.27
N ARG A 98 10.14 3.25 2.50
CA ARG A 98 10.00 2.17 1.52
C ARG A 98 9.76 0.82 2.17
N VAL A 99 10.33 0.56 3.36
CA VAL A 99 10.02 -0.65 4.16
C VAL A 99 8.57 -0.62 4.62
N VAL A 100 8.08 0.52 5.11
CA VAL A 100 6.67 0.69 5.51
C VAL A 100 5.73 0.43 4.33
N ILE A 101 6.05 0.98 3.15
CA ILE A 101 5.27 0.77 1.93
C ILE A 101 5.31 -0.70 1.50
N LEU A 102 6.48 -1.35 1.53
CA LEU A 102 6.59 -2.78 1.22
C LEU A 102 5.67 -3.62 2.10
N LEU A 103 5.65 -3.37 3.42
CA LEU A 103 4.77 -4.08 4.36
C LEU A 103 3.28 -3.86 4.02
N HIS A 104 2.91 -2.65 3.61
CA HIS A 104 1.56 -2.31 3.16
C HIS A 104 1.17 -3.08 1.90
N GLU A 105 2.01 -3.04 0.86
CA GLU A 105 1.73 -3.73 -0.40
C GLU A 105 1.76 -5.26 -0.25
N MET A 106 2.58 -5.81 0.65
CA MET A 106 2.54 -7.23 1.01
C MET A 106 1.20 -7.62 1.62
N ARG A 107 0.57 -6.73 2.41
CA ARG A 107 -0.77 -7.01 2.94
C ARG A 107 -1.80 -7.01 1.83
N HIS A 108 -1.73 -6.07 0.87
CA HIS A 108 -2.58 -6.13 -0.33
C HIS A 108 -2.38 -7.39 -1.15
N LEU A 109 -1.14 -7.88 -1.26
CA LEU A 109 -0.85 -9.14 -1.94
C LEU A 109 -1.55 -10.31 -1.24
N LEU A 110 -1.44 -10.41 0.09
CA LEU A 110 -2.14 -11.44 0.86
C LEU A 110 -3.65 -11.36 0.72
N GLN A 111 -4.21 -10.16 0.83
CA GLN A 111 -5.65 -9.96 0.71
C GLN A 111 -6.15 -10.36 -0.70
N ARG A 112 -5.35 -10.10 -1.75
CA ARG A 112 -5.65 -10.54 -3.12
C ARG A 112 -5.64 -12.06 -3.24
N GLU A 113 -4.61 -12.73 -2.71
CA GLU A 113 -4.53 -14.20 -2.74
C GLU A 113 -5.70 -14.85 -1.98
N ARG A 114 -6.32 -14.13 -1.03
CA ARG A 114 -7.53 -14.54 -0.32
C ARG A 114 -8.84 -14.16 -1.03
N GLY A 115 -8.78 -13.51 -2.18
CA GLY A 115 -9.95 -13.16 -2.99
C GLY A 115 -10.73 -11.94 -2.49
N TYR A 116 -10.11 -11.06 -1.71
CA TYR A 116 -10.76 -9.86 -1.19
C TYR A 116 -10.65 -8.63 -2.11
N CYS A 117 -10.12 -8.79 -3.33
CA CYS A 117 -10.06 -7.68 -4.27
C CYS A 117 -11.47 -7.15 -4.59
N PRO A 118 -11.63 -5.82 -4.69
CA PRO A 118 -12.90 -5.20 -5.04
C PRO A 118 -13.44 -5.73 -6.37
N SER A 119 -14.72 -6.05 -6.42
CA SER A 119 -15.40 -6.55 -7.63
C SER A 119 -16.50 -5.60 -8.10
N ASN A 120 -16.87 -5.73 -9.38
CA ASN A 120 -18.04 -5.06 -9.96
C ASN A 120 -19.33 -5.88 -9.79
N GLU A 121 -19.29 -6.96 -8.98
CA GLU A 121 -20.45 -7.82 -8.70
C GLU A 121 -21.36 -7.24 -7.60
N VAL A 122 -20.90 -6.23 -6.87
CA VAL A 122 -21.68 -5.47 -5.88
C VAL A 122 -21.91 -4.04 -6.36
N SER A 123 -22.78 -3.30 -5.68
CA SER A 123 -22.99 -1.88 -5.98
C SER A 123 -21.69 -1.07 -5.83
N MET A 124 -21.56 0.04 -6.57
CA MET A 124 -20.40 0.95 -6.45
C MET A 124 -20.16 1.44 -5.02
N GLU A 125 -21.23 1.68 -4.26
CA GLU A 125 -21.15 2.10 -2.85
C GLU A 125 -20.51 1.01 -2.00
N GLU A 126 -20.93 -0.23 -2.20
CA GLU A 126 -20.41 -1.41 -1.50
C GLU A 126 -18.98 -1.73 -1.92
N ALA A 127 -18.64 -1.61 -3.21
CA ALA A 127 -17.27 -1.73 -3.69
C ALA A 127 -16.35 -0.67 -3.09
N ALA A 128 -16.81 0.58 -2.96
CA ALA A 128 -16.05 1.64 -2.30
C ALA A 128 -15.87 1.34 -0.81
N ARG A 129 -16.91 0.89 -0.10
CA ARG A 129 -16.82 0.45 1.30
C ARG A 129 -15.81 -0.68 1.48
N ALA A 130 -15.79 -1.66 0.57
CA ALA A 130 -14.80 -2.73 0.57
C ALA A 130 -13.38 -2.18 0.46
N VAL A 131 -13.10 -1.28 -0.48
CA VAL A 131 -11.76 -0.67 -0.63
C VAL A 131 -11.34 0.08 0.62
N LEU A 132 -12.23 0.88 1.22
CA LEU A 132 -11.90 1.62 2.45
C LEU A 132 -11.48 0.66 3.58
N ALA A 133 -12.20 -0.46 3.75
CA ALA A 133 -11.85 -1.47 4.75
C ALA A 133 -10.53 -2.18 4.39
N TYR A 134 -10.29 -2.42 3.11
CA TYR A 134 -9.06 -3.01 2.57
C TYR A 134 -7.82 -2.21 2.95
N GLU A 135 -7.89 -0.90 2.76
CA GLU A 135 -6.83 0.07 3.05
C GLU A 135 -6.62 0.25 4.55
N ALA A 136 -7.72 0.28 5.32
CA ALA A 136 -7.66 0.34 6.78
C ALA A 136 -6.99 -0.91 7.37
N ASP A 137 -7.30 -2.11 6.87
CA ASP A 137 -6.68 -3.37 7.28
C ASP A 137 -5.19 -3.44 6.88
N ALA A 138 -4.86 -2.97 5.67
CA ALA A 138 -3.47 -2.86 5.21
C ALA A 138 -2.65 -1.94 6.12
N MET A 139 -3.20 -0.79 6.49
CA MET A 139 -2.55 0.13 7.42
C MET A 139 -2.45 -0.41 8.84
N ALA A 140 -3.46 -1.10 9.35
CA ALA A 140 -3.42 -1.72 10.68
C ALA A 140 -2.31 -2.79 10.76
N SER A 141 -2.24 -3.66 9.75
CA SER A 141 -1.20 -4.70 9.63
C SER A 141 0.20 -4.09 9.51
N THR A 142 0.36 -3.06 8.68
CA THR A 142 1.62 -2.33 8.49
C THR A 142 2.08 -1.68 9.79
N THR A 143 1.15 -1.06 10.53
CA THR A 143 1.44 -0.42 11.82
C THR A 143 1.92 -1.44 12.86
N ALA A 144 1.25 -2.60 12.93
CA ALA A 144 1.67 -3.68 13.80
C ALA A 144 3.07 -4.20 13.46
N ALA A 145 3.36 -4.43 12.17
CA ALA A 145 4.66 -4.87 11.71
C ALA A 145 5.77 -3.85 12.02
N ALA A 146 5.52 -2.55 11.78
CA ALA A 146 6.47 -1.49 12.09
C ALA A 146 6.74 -1.40 13.61
N TRP A 147 5.72 -1.58 14.45
CA TRP A 147 5.88 -1.62 15.91
C TRP A 147 6.76 -2.79 16.36
N GLU A 148 6.55 -3.98 15.80
CA GLU A 148 7.34 -5.16 16.16
C GLU A 148 8.79 -5.03 15.69
N LEU A 149 9.06 -4.46 14.50
CA LEU A 149 10.42 -4.08 14.09
C LEU A 149 11.07 -3.10 15.08
N HIS A 150 10.32 -2.11 15.55
CA HIS A 150 10.81 -1.18 16.58
C HIS A 150 11.15 -1.92 17.89
N ALA A 151 10.30 -2.86 18.34
CA ALA A 151 10.58 -3.69 19.51
C ALA A 151 11.82 -4.59 19.35
N MET A 152 12.14 -4.98 18.12
CA MET A 152 13.35 -5.75 17.75
C MET A 152 14.61 -4.88 17.60
N GLY A 153 14.53 -3.56 17.87
CA GLY A 153 15.66 -2.65 17.77
C GLY A 153 15.89 -2.07 16.37
N MET A 154 14.89 -2.16 15.49
CA MET A 154 14.87 -1.57 14.15
C MET A 154 13.84 -0.43 14.08
N PRO A 155 14.11 0.74 14.71
CA PRO A 155 13.10 1.76 14.93
C PRO A 155 12.74 2.58 13.69
N GLY A 156 13.54 2.51 12.63
CA GLY A 156 13.40 3.35 11.43
C GLY A 156 12.00 3.35 10.82
N PRO A 157 11.44 2.20 10.43
CA PRO A 157 10.09 2.11 9.86
C PRO A 157 9.00 2.69 10.79
N TRP A 158 9.06 2.41 12.09
CA TRP A 158 8.12 2.98 13.07
C TRP A 158 8.24 4.50 13.18
N ASN A 159 9.46 5.03 13.27
CA ASN A 159 9.70 6.46 13.37
C ASN A 159 9.20 7.18 12.11
N TRP A 160 9.47 6.62 10.93
CA TRP A 160 9.00 7.20 9.68
C TRP A 160 7.46 7.19 9.59
N LEU A 161 6.81 6.08 9.94
CA LEU A 161 5.34 5.97 9.96
C LEU A 161 4.69 6.94 10.96
N SER A 162 5.27 7.06 12.17
CA SER A 162 4.71 7.86 13.26
C SER A 162 5.01 9.36 13.18
N VAL A 163 6.00 9.78 12.40
CA VAL A 163 6.43 11.18 12.34
C VAL A 163 6.37 11.76 10.92
N GLU A 164 7.01 11.09 9.97
CA GLU A 164 7.21 11.64 8.62
C GLU A 164 5.96 11.47 7.75
N TRP A 165 5.21 10.39 7.92
CA TRP A 165 3.98 10.15 7.17
C TRP A 165 2.77 10.86 7.79
N THR A 166 2.84 12.20 7.86
CA THR A 166 1.88 13.09 8.54
C THR A 166 0.38 12.86 8.25
N ARG A 167 0.03 12.28 7.09
CA ARG A 167 -1.37 11.93 6.76
C ARG A 167 -1.83 10.57 7.32
N TYR A 168 -0.97 9.84 8.01
CA TYR A 168 -1.21 8.49 8.53
C TYR A 168 -0.61 8.30 9.93
N SER A 169 0.16 9.26 10.46
CA SER A 169 0.78 9.18 11.79
C SER A 169 -0.24 9.01 12.92
N ASP A 170 -1.47 9.50 12.75
CA ASP A 170 -2.57 9.34 13.69
C ASP A 170 -2.97 7.86 13.91
N ILE A 171 -2.74 7.00 12.90
CA ILE A 171 -2.94 5.56 13.00
C ILE A 171 -1.90 4.94 13.93
N ALA A 172 -0.63 5.35 13.78
CA ALA A 172 0.46 4.91 14.65
C ALA A 172 0.25 5.37 16.10
N ASP A 173 -0.21 6.62 16.30
CA ASP A 173 -0.55 7.14 17.63
C ASP A 173 -1.67 6.32 18.31
N ALA A 174 -2.74 6.02 17.58
CA ALA A 174 -3.85 5.21 18.08
C ALA A 174 -3.40 3.80 18.46
N TYR A 175 -2.58 3.16 17.61
CA TYR A 175 -2.01 1.84 17.87
C TYR A 175 -1.12 1.85 19.12
N ALA A 176 -0.16 2.78 19.19
CA ALA A 176 0.81 2.88 20.29
C ALA A 176 0.14 3.09 21.65
N LYS A 177 -0.91 3.92 21.68
CA LYS A 177 -1.69 4.21 22.89
C LYS A 177 -2.27 2.96 23.53
N VAL A 178 -2.71 2.00 22.70
CA VAL A 178 -3.29 0.73 23.18
C VAL A 178 -2.21 -0.33 23.38
N ARG A 179 -1.26 -0.44 22.45
CA ARG A 179 -0.24 -1.49 22.46
C ARG A 179 0.70 -1.39 23.67
N THR A 180 0.95 -0.17 24.17
CA THR A 180 1.77 0.07 25.37
C THR A 180 1.12 -0.58 26.61
N GLY A 181 1.55 -1.81 26.94
CA GLY A 181 1.01 -2.59 28.05
C GLY A 181 -0.31 -3.32 27.75
N GLY A 182 -0.74 -3.33 26.49
CA GLY A 182 -1.99 -3.91 26.04
C GLY A 182 -1.84 -5.00 24.99
N ASP A 183 -2.99 -5.54 24.61
CA ASP A 183 -3.16 -6.63 23.67
C ASP A 183 -3.04 -6.17 22.21
N GLN A 184 -2.34 -6.94 21.37
CA GLN A 184 -2.06 -6.58 19.98
C GLN A 184 -3.34 -6.51 19.13
N ARG A 185 -4.31 -7.40 19.36
CA ARG A 185 -5.58 -7.40 18.63
C ARG A 185 -6.32 -6.10 18.86
N VAL A 186 -6.41 -5.65 20.12
CA VAL A 186 -7.07 -4.36 20.44
C VAL A 186 -6.30 -3.18 19.84
N ALA A 187 -4.98 -3.25 19.76
CA ALA A 187 -4.17 -2.21 19.11
C ALA A 187 -4.42 -2.15 17.59
N MET A 188 -4.54 -3.30 16.93
CA MET A 188 -4.91 -3.37 15.51
C MET A 188 -6.33 -2.85 15.24
N GLU A 189 -7.31 -3.20 16.10
CA GLU A 189 -8.66 -2.63 16.07
C GLU A 189 -8.62 -1.09 16.16
N ALA A 190 -7.79 -0.55 17.05
CA ALA A 190 -7.62 0.91 17.20
C ALA A 190 -6.97 1.56 15.97
N ALA A 191 -5.98 0.92 15.35
CA ALA A 191 -5.35 1.40 14.12
C ALA A 191 -6.34 1.40 12.95
N PHE A 192 -7.10 0.32 12.80
CA PHE A 192 -8.15 0.20 11.78
C PHE A 192 -9.18 1.32 11.92
N ALA A 193 -9.71 1.52 13.13
CA ALA A 193 -10.67 2.59 13.40
C ALA A 193 -10.07 3.99 13.16
N ALA A 194 -8.81 4.21 13.54
CA ALA A 194 -8.13 5.48 13.32
C ALA A 194 -7.99 5.82 11.83
N TRP A 195 -7.86 4.84 10.94
CA TRP A 195 -7.83 5.07 9.50
C TRP A 195 -9.07 5.86 9.02
N TYR A 196 -10.25 5.49 9.50
CA TYR A 196 -11.51 6.19 9.18
C TYR A 196 -11.65 7.56 9.85
N GLY A 197 -10.82 7.89 10.84
CA GLY A 197 -10.82 9.19 11.53
C GLY A 197 -10.36 10.38 10.68
N SER A 198 -9.96 10.17 9.43
CA SER A 198 -9.54 11.23 8.51
C SER A 198 -10.50 11.38 7.34
N ASP A 199 -11.24 12.49 7.31
CA ASP A 199 -12.08 12.88 6.18
C ASP A 199 -11.31 12.90 4.85
N TRP A 200 -10.03 13.28 4.90
CA TRP A 200 -9.19 13.28 3.71
C TRP A 200 -9.00 11.87 3.14
N ARG A 201 -8.69 10.88 3.99
CA ARG A 201 -8.54 9.48 3.55
C ARG A 201 -9.87 8.96 3.04
N VAL A 202 -10.93 9.07 3.84
CA VAL A 202 -12.27 8.57 3.48
C VAL A 202 -12.73 9.17 2.14
N HIS A 203 -12.71 10.50 1.97
CA HIS A 203 -13.16 11.13 0.74
C HIS A 203 -12.27 10.82 -0.47
N ARG A 204 -10.93 10.81 -0.28
CA ARG A 204 -10.01 10.54 -1.39
C ARG A 204 -10.19 9.12 -1.90
N TYR A 205 -10.18 8.14 -1.01
CA TYR A 205 -10.29 6.74 -1.38
C TYR A 205 -11.70 6.44 -1.91
N TRP A 206 -12.75 6.98 -1.29
CA TRP A 206 -14.12 6.82 -1.80
C TRP A 206 -14.24 7.26 -3.26
N ARG A 207 -13.73 8.46 -3.58
CA ARG A 207 -13.76 8.99 -4.94
C ARG A 207 -12.91 8.15 -5.88
N ALA A 208 -11.70 7.79 -5.50
CA ALA A 208 -10.81 6.99 -6.33
C ALA A 208 -11.42 5.63 -6.66
N SER A 209 -11.91 4.90 -5.64
CA SER A 209 -12.56 3.60 -5.80
C SER A 209 -13.84 3.66 -6.62
N SER A 210 -14.62 4.74 -6.49
CA SER A 210 -15.81 4.93 -7.31
C SER A 210 -15.47 5.15 -8.79
N MET A 211 -14.40 5.92 -9.08
CA MET A 211 -13.95 6.13 -10.46
C MET A 211 -13.39 4.82 -11.05
N ASP A 212 -12.53 4.12 -10.31
CA ASP A 212 -11.97 2.83 -10.71
C ASP A 212 -13.07 1.79 -10.96
N TYR A 213 -14.12 1.76 -10.13
CA TYR A 213 -15.30 0.92 -10.36
C TYR A 213 -15.96 1.22 -11.71
N LEU A 214 -16.15 2.50 -12.07
CA LEU A 214 -16.76 2.89 -13.35
C LEU A 214 -15.84 2.58 -14.53
N ASP A 215 -14.53 2.78 -14.38
CA ASP A 215 -13.55 2.44 -15.42
C ASP A 215 -13.55 0.93 -15.70
N ARG A 216 -13.69 0.09 -14.66
CA ARG A 216 -13.86 -1.37 -14.83
C ARG A 216 -15.20 -1.74 -15.46
N GLU A 217 -16.30 -1.07 -15.09
CA GLU A 217 -17.61 -1.28 -15.74
C GLU A 217 -17.52 -0.99 -17.25
N GLU A 218 -16.88 0.13 -17.62
CA GLU A 218 -16.71 0.54 -19.00
C GLU A 218 -15.80 -0.44 -19.76
N ALA A 219 -14.60 -0.71 -19.26
CA ALA A 219 -13.63 -1.58 -19.92
C ALA A 219 -14.14 -3.03 -20.09
N GLY A 220 -14.88 -3.54 -19.10
CA GLY A 220 -15.46 -4.88 -19.13
C GLY A 220 -16.81 -4.98 -19.84
N HIS A 221 -17.39 -3.85 -20.28
CA HIS A 221 -18.78 -3.77 -20.76
C HIS A 221 -19.78 -4.43 -19.79
N LEU A 222 -19.57 -4.22 -18.49
CA LEU A 222 -20.35 -4.89 -17.44
C LEU A 222 -21.72 -4.22 -17.26
N LEU A 223 -22.71 -5.04 -16.91
CA LEU A 223 -23.97 -4.50 -16.39
C LEU A 223 -23.77 -4.10 -14.94
N ARG A 224 -24.36 -2.96 -14.57
CA ARG A 224 -24.29 -2.47 -13.20
C ARG A 224 -24.95 -3.44 -12.22
N SER A 225 -24.22 -3.81 -11.18
CA SER A 225 -24.76 -4.51 -10.03
C SER A 225 -25.30 -3.54 -8.98
N TYR A 226 -26.25 -4.04 -8.18
CA TYR A 226 -26.81 -3.36 -7.02
C TYR A 226 -26.76 -4.25 -5.77
N ASP A 227 -26.05 -5.38 -5.86
CA ASP A 227 -25.94 -6.32 -4.76
C ASP A 227 -25.11 -5.74 -3.61
N SER A 228 -25.34 -6.27 -2.41
CA SER A 228 -24.58 -5.94 -1.21
C SER A 228 -23.38 -6.85 -1.04
N LEU A 229 -22.37 -6.39 -0.29
CA LEU A 229 -21.33 -7.30 0.17
C LEU A 229 -21.94 -8.43 1.02
N PRO A 230 -21.34 -9.63 0.99
CA PRO A 230 -21.67 -10.69 1.94
C PRO A 230 -21.55 -10.20 3.39
N GLU A 231 -22.45 -10.65 4.28
CA GLU A 231 -22.49 -10.22 5.69
C GLU A 231 -21.17 -10.49 6.44
N ASP A 232 -20.44 -11.53 6.03
CA ASP A 232 -19.18 -11.96 6.64
C ASP A 232 -17.93 -11.36 5.97
N HIS A 233 -18.10 -10.52 4.93
CA HIS A 233 -16.98 -9.98 4.15
C HIS A 233 -15.91 -9.31 5.01
N PHE A 234 -16.31 -8.39 5.90
CA PHE A 234 -15.36 -7.66 6.76
C PHE A 234 -14.79 -8.52 7.90
N ALA A 235 -15.57 -9.48 8.42
CA ALA A 235 -15.07 -10.41 9.42
C ALA A 235 -13.96 -11.32 8.86
N ASN A 236 -14.08 -11.68 7.58
CA ASN A 236 -13.10 -12.53 6.88
C ASN A 236 -11.87 -11.73 6.42
N LEU A 237 -12.03 -10.45 6.06
CA LEU A 237 -10.94 -9.55 5.70
C LEU A 237 -9.95 -9.37 6.87
N CYS A 238 -10.48 -9.14 8.06
CA CYS A 238 -9.71 -8.60 9.18
C CYS A 238 -9.05 -9.68 10.02
N THR A 239 -7.88 -10.06 9.52
CA THR A 239 -7.02 -11.09 10.10
C THR A 239 -5.72 -10.49 10.59
N MET A 240 -5.37 -10.81 11.83
CA MET A 240 -4.09 -10.56 12.45
C MET A 240 -2.97 -11.25 11.66
N PRO A 241 -1.71 -10.80 11.82
CA PRO A 241 -0.57 -11.39 11.13
C PRO A 241 -0.27 -12.86 11.49
N ASP A 242 -0.74 -13.32 12.66
CA ASP A 242 -0.66 -14.71 13.10
C ASP A 242 -1.83 -15.58 12.61
N GLY A 243 -2.72 -15.00 11.79
CA GLY A 243 -3.90 -15.65 11.21
C GLY A 243 -5.15 -15.61 12.10
N SER A 244 -5.05 -15.12 13.34
CA SER A 244 -6.24 -14.90 14.18
C SER A 244 -7.09 -13.73 13.66
N ALA A 245 -8.34 -13.58 14.09
CA ALA A 245 -9.21 -12.49 13.64
C ALA A 245 -9.16 -11.28 14.59
N TYR A 246 -9.42 -10.09 14.06
CA TYR A 246 -9.71 -8.88 14.84
C TYR A 246 -10.97 -8.17 14.32
N THR A 247 -11.56 -7.31 15.14
CA THR A 247 -12.84 -6.68 14.80
C THR A 247 -12.64 -5.51 13.83
N CYS A 248 -13.31 -5.56 12.68
CA CYS A 248 -13.39 -4.44 11.75
C CYS A 248 -14.74 -3.75 11.83
N ASP A 249 -14.80 -2.75 12.70
CA ASP A 249 -15.95 -1.86 12.80
C ASP A 249 -15.90 -0.85 11.65
N VAL A 250 -16.36 -1.28 10.47
CA VAL A 250 -16.48 -0.42 9.28
C VAL A 250 -17.63 0.57 9.50
N PRO A 251 -17.37 1.89 9.49
CA PRO A 251 -18.42 2.89 9.61
C PRO A 251 -19.44 2.78 8.46
N PRO A 252 -20.67 3.29 8.65
CA PRO A 252 -21.60 3.46 7.54
C PRO A 252 -20.98 4.37 6.47
N PRO A 253 -21.43 4.24 5.21
CA PRO A 253 -20.99 5.12 4.13
C PRO A 253 -21.20 6.60 4.51
N PRO A 254 -20.31 7.52 4.08
CA PRO A 254 -20.46 8.94 4.37
C PRO A 254 -21.77 9.48 3.80
N ASP A 255 -22.44 10.36 4.55
CA ASP A 255 -23.65 11.04 4.09
C ASP A 255 -23.33 11.85 2.81
N ARG A 256 -24.15 11.65 1.77
CA ARG A 256 -23.99 12.23 0.42
C ARG A 256 -24.24 13.74 0.39
#